data_AF-A0A3M2AFQ1-F1
#
_entry.id   AF-A0A3M2AFQ1-F1
#
_cell.length_a   1.000
_cell.length_b   1.000
_cell.length_c   1.000
_cell.angle_alpha   90.00
_cell.angle_beta   90.00
_cell.angle_gamma   90.00
#
_symmetry.space_group_name_H-M   'P 1'
#
loop_
_entity.id
_entity.type
_entity.pdbx_description
1 polymer ?
#
loop_
_entity_poly.entity_id
_entity_poly.type
_entity_poly.pdbx_seq_one_letter_code
_entity_poly.pdbx_strand_id
1 'polypeptide(L)'
;HGAYGWLEQFFEGERLVRVEDVAIASLVDFLHGKRVDLESRNGSVVPEPGDRLRIVVRLPVAVVQIGKKSVPKAADAEARVAALGRPYGVLDATRKPYHVFVVGAEPKEFDAIAAALESGIEVENRADPGQGVMVLPKIAAYLVDPAALHIEGDELVFPYGENKASPGFVETDGRLVEQVPEDGRLRVPVVRVQAVRLERPIVLDPEGYVLLHGERPSSLRMHGILWLVVFGLVSVNTASFVLWWRRRRAAR
;
A
#
# COMPACT_ATOMS: atom_id res chain seq x y z
N HIS A 1 14.22 24.31 -6.48
CA HIS A 1 13.41 23.67 -5.42
C HIS A 1 12.87 24.76 -4.53
N GLY A 2 11.55 24.86 -4.38
CA GLY A 2 10.91 25.86 -3.52
C GLY A 2 11.21 25.62 -2.03
N ALA A 3 10.76 26.54 -1.17
CA ALA A 3 11.00 26.49 0.28
C ALA A 3 10.52 25.20 0.98
N TYR A 4 9.69 24.39 0.30
CA TYR A 4 9.07 23.17 0.83
C TYR A 4 9.47 21.88 0.11
N GLY A 5 10.52 21.88 -0.73
CA GLY A 5 10.95 20.64 -1.41
C GLY A 5 11.33 19.48 -0.48
N TRP A 6 11.63 19.77 0.79
CA TRP A 6 11.87 18.75 1.82
C TRP A 6 10.60 17.96 2.19
N LEU A 7 9.40 18.54 2.05
CA LEU A 7 8.13 17.87 2.31
C LEU A 7 7.79 16.88 1.20
N GLU A 8 8.10 17.20 -0.06
CA GLU A 8 7.99 16.23 -1.17
C GLU A 8 8.92 15.04 -0.94
N GLN A 9 10.17 15.30 -0.56
CA GLN A 9 11.13 14.24 -0.19
C GLN A 9 10.63 13.40 0.99
N PHE A 10 9.98 14.02 1.97
CA PHE A 10 9.35 13.31 3.08
C PHE A 10 8.18 12.44 2.60
N PHE A 11 7.28 12.95 1.76
CA PHE A 11 6.18 12.17 1.20
C PHE A 11 6.67 11.01 0.32
N GLU A 12 7.69 11.23 -0.50
CA GLU A 12 8.33 10.17 -1.29
C GLU A 12 8.99 9.12 -0.39
N GLY A 13 9.74 9.56 0.64
CA GLY A 13 10.38 8.67 1.61
C GLY A 13 9.38 7.82 2.39
N GLU A 14 8.28 8.41 2.83
CA GLU A 14 7.18 7.75 3.55
C GLU A 14 6.17 7.07 2.60
N ARG A 15 6.36 7.19 1.28
CA ARG A 15 5.48 6.66 0.22
C ARG A 15 4.02 7.11 0.38
N LEU A 16 3.83 8.35 0.79
CA LEU A 16 2.52 8.98 0.91
C LEU A 16 2.03 9.42 -0.47
N VAL A 17 0.85 8.94 -0.82
CA VAL A 17 0.19 9.19 -2.11
C VAL A 17 -1.26 9.61 -1.88
N ARG A 18 -1.79 10.42 -2.80
CA ARG A 18 -3.24 10.62 -2.89
C ARG A 18 -3.86 9.38 -3.49
N VAL A 19 -4.91 8.87 -2.85
CA VAL A 19 -5.59 7.63 -3.25
C VAL A 19 -7.02 7.94 -3.65
N GLU A 20 -7.45 7.43 -4.79
CA GLU A 20 -8.85 7.44 -5.22
C GLU A 20 -9.33 6.02 -5.51
N ASP A 21 -10.42 5.61 -4.84
CA ASP A 21 -11.08 4.35 -5.18
C ASP A 21 -11.83 4.52 -6.51
N VAL A 22 -11.50 3.67 -7.47
CA VAL A 22 -12.04 3.69 -8.84
C VAL A 22 -13.01 2.54 -9.04
N ALA A 23 -14.11 2.78 -9.75
CA ALA A 23 -15.05 1.75 -10.15
C ALA A 23 -14.41 0.77 -11.15
N ILE A 24 -14.48 -0.54 -10.86
CA ILE A 24 -13.90 -1.59 -11.71
C ILE A 24 -14.48 -1.56 -13.13
N ALA A 25 -15.80 -1.36 -13.26
CA ALA A 25 -16.45 -1.24 -14.57
C ALA A 25 -15.89 -0.06 -15.37
N SER A 26 -15.63 1.07 -14.71
CA SER A 26 -15.02 2.23 -15.36
C SER A 26 -13.59 1.98 -15.80
N LEU A 27 -12.81 1.20 -15.03
CA LEU A 27 -11.48 0.76 -15.47
C LEU A 27 -11.58 -0.08 -16.75
N VAL A 28 -12.50 -1.05 -16.78
CA VAL A 28 -12.71 -1.91 -17.95
C VAL A 28 -13.11 -1.10 -19.18
N ASP A 29 -14.03 -0.15 -19.04
CA ASP A 29 -14.43 0.73 -20.14
C ASP A 29 -13.29 1.66 -20.61
N PHE A 30 -12.46 2.16 -19.68
CA PHE A 30 -11.26 2.92 -19.99
C PHE A 30 -10.27 2.09 -20.81
N LEU A 31 -10.00 0.85 -20.40
CA LEU A 31 -9.10 -0.06 -21.10
C LEU A 31 -9.62 -0.48 -22.49
N HIS A 32 -10.93 -0.52 -22.68
CA HIS A 32 -11.57 -0.71 -23.99
C HIS A 32 -11.62 0.56 -24.85
N GLY A 33 -11.15 1.71 -24.36
CA GLY A 33 -11.22 2.99 -25.06
C GLY A 33 -12.63 3.54 -25.20
N LYS A 34 -13.61 3.05 -24.43
CA LYS A 34 -14.98 3.56 -24.41
C LYS A 34 -15.11 4.88 -23.63
N ARG A 35 -14.11 5.18 -22.80
CA ARG A 35 -13.99 6.42 -22.02
C ARG A 35 -12.52 6.80 -21.80
N VAL A 36 -12.30 8.06 -21.45
CA VAL A 36 -10.96 8.63 -21.22
C VAL A 36 -10.63 8.83 -19.74
N ASP A 37 -11.63 8.70 -18.88
CA ASP A 37 -11.57 8.95 -17.44
C ASP A 37 -11.98 7.70 -16.64
N LEU A 38 -11.71 7.73 -15.35
CA LEU A 38 -12.07 6.72 -14.37
C LEU A 38 -13.08 7.32 -13.38
N GLU A 39 -14.21 6.65 -13.19
CA GLU A 39 -15.17 7.02 -12.15
C GLU A 39 -14.62 6.70 -10.77
N SER A 40 -14.58 7.73 -9.92
CA SER A 40 -14.26 7.65 -8.50
C SER A 40 -15.41 8.21 -7.65
N ARG A 41 -15.35 8.00 -6.34
CA ARG A 41 -16.37 8.55 -5.41
C ARG A 41 -16.45 10.08 -5.46
N ASN A 42 -15.36 10.75 -5.81
CA ASN A 42 -15.24 12.21 -5.79
C ASN A 42 -15.50 12.85 -7.16
N GLY A 43 -15.91 12.06 -8.16
CA GLY A 43 -16.10 12.52 -9.54
C GLY A 43 -15.33 11.63 -10.51
N SER A 44 -15.01 12.17 -11.69
CA SER A 44 -14.20 11.44 -12.66
C SER A 44 -12.75 11.93 -12.63
N VAL A 45 -11.81 11.00 -12.75
CA VAL A 45 -10.37 11.28 -12.72
C VAL A 45 -9.70 10.72 -13.97
N VAL A 46 -8.87 11.52 -14.62
CA VAL A 46 -8.06 11.05 -15.75
C VAL A 46 -6.70 10.61 -15.21
N PRO A 47 -6.25 9.37 -15.51
CA PRO A 47 -4.90 8.93 -15.16
C PRO A 47 -3.85 9.84 -15.80
N GLU A 48 -2.90 10.31 -15.00
CA GLU A 48 -1.80 11.18 -15.41
C GLU A 48 -0.47 10.41 -15.44
N PRO A 49 0.54 10.90 -16.20
CA PRO A 49 1.89 10.34 -16.13
C PRO A 49 2.41 10.33 -14.69
N GLY A 50 2.87 9.16 -14.23
CA GLY A 50 3.36 8.97 -12.86
C GLY A 50 2.30 8.43 -11.88
N ASP A 51 1.02 8.41 -12.26
CA ASP A 51 0.00 7.70 -11.49
C ASP A 51 0.25 6.18 -11.51
N ARG A 52 -0.21 5.49 -10.47
CA ARG A 52 -0.21 4.02 -10.37
C ARG A 52 -1.61 3.51 -10.07
N LEU A 53 -2.00 2.40 -10.69
CA LEU A 53 -3.18 1.65 -10.30
C LEU A 53 -2.78 0.56 -9.31
N ARG A 54 -3.33 0.61 -8.09
CA ARG A 54 -3.31 -0.51 -7.15
C ARG A 54 -4.52 -1.41 -7.42
N ILE A 55 -4.26 -2.56 -8.03
CA ILE A 55 -5.26 -3.58 -8.32
C ILE A 55 -5.27 -4.57 -7.16
N VAL A 56 -6.36 -4.60 -6.41
CA VAL A 56 -6.56 -5.52 -5.28
C VAL A 56 -7.34 -6.73 -5.78
N VAL A 57 -6.74 -7.91 -5.66
CA VAL A 57 -7.24 -9.16 -6.21
C VAL A 57 -7.46 -10.15 -5.08
N ARG A 58 -8.62 -10.83 -5.09
CA ARG A 58 -8.85 -11.98 -4.23
C ARG A 58 -8.49 -13.25 -4.98
N LEU A 59 -7.51 -13.97 -4.47
CA LEU A 59 -7.09 -15.22 -5.06
C LEU A 59 -8.09 -16.33 -4.67
N PRO A 60 -8.33 -17.33 -5.55
CA PRO A 60 -9.28 -18.44 -5.31
C PRO A 60 -8.69 -19.49 -4.34
N VAL A 61 -8.03 -19.02 -3.29
CA VAL A 61 -7.35 -19.85 -2.31
C VAL A 61 -7.55 -19.28 -0.91
N ALA A 62 -7.59 -20.17 0.06
CA ALA A 62 -7.56 -19.83 1.48
C ALA A 62 -6.14 -19.99 2.03
N VAL A 63 -5.73 -19.07 2.90
CA VAL A 63 -4.58 -19.27 3.79
C VAL A 63 -5.08 -19.96 5.04
N VAL A 64 -4.63 -21.19 5.24
CA VAL A 64 -4.95 -22.00 6.42
C VAL A 64 -3.78 -21.90 7.39
N GLN A 65 -4.07 -21.50 8.63
CA GLN A 65 -3.12 -21.46 9.74
C GLN A 65 -3.59 -22.42 10.81
N ILE A 66 -2.76 -23.42 11.12
CA ILE A 66 -3.03 -24.39 12.20
C ILE A 66 -2.05 -24.11 13.33
N GLY A 67 -2.55 -23.87 14.53
CA GLY A 67 -1.74 -23.56 15.70
C GLY A 67 -0.83 -24.73 16.12
N LYS A 68 0.47 -24.46 16.30
CA LYS A 68 1.46 -25.48 16.70
C LYS A 68 1.27 -26.02 18.12
N LYS A 69 0.48 -25.35 18.98
CA LYS A 69 0.14 -25.90 20.31
C LYS A 69 -1.00 -26.91 20.20
N SER A 70 -1.94 -26.68 19.30
CA SER A 70 -3.04 -27.62 19.01
C SER A 70 -2.58 -28.81 18.17
N VAL A 71 -1.72 -28.59 17.18
CA VAL A 71 -1.17 -29.63 16.31
C VAL A 71 0.36 -29.47 16.25
N PRO A 72 1.11 -30.14 17.14
CA PRO A 72 2.56 -29.91 17.26
C PRO A 72 3.41 -30.40 16.09
N LYS A 73 2.95 -31.44 15.38
CA LYS A 73 3.72 -32.05 14.29
C LYS A 73 3.22 -31.53 12.95
N ALA A 74 4.15 -31.12 12.09
CA ALA A 74 3.85 -30.66 10.74
C ALA A 74 3.13 -31.73 9.90
N ALA A 75 3.51 -33.00 10.03
CA ALA A 75 2.88 -34.10 9.31
C ALA A 75 1.40 -34.28 9.69
N ASP A 76 1.05 -34.09 10.96
CA ASP A 76 -0.34 -34.21 11.43
C ASP A 76 -1.17 -33.02 10.93
N ALA A 77 -0.58 -31.82 10.89
CA ALA A 77 -1.22 -30.63 10.32
C ALA A 77 -1.44 -30.79 8.81
N GLU A 78 -0.45 -31.32 8.08
CA GLU A 78 -0.58 -31.61 6.65
C GLU A 78 -1.64 -32.69 6.38
N ALA A 79 -1.68 -33.76 7.17
CA ALA A 79 -2.70 -34.81 7.04
C ALA A 79 -4.12 -34.26 7.21
N ARG A 80 -4.32 -33.32 8.13
CA ARG A 80 -5.62 -32.62 8.31
C ARG A 80 -6.00 -31.80 7.08
N VAL A 81 -5.05 -31.08 6.49
CA VAL A 81 -5.29 -30.30 5.26
C VAL A 81 -5.55 -31.24 4.07
N ALA A 82 -4.78 -32.31 3.93
CA ALA A 82 -4.98 -33.31 2.88
C ALA A 82 -6.35 -34.00 2.97
N ALA A 83 -6.88 -34.21 4.19
CA ALA A 83 -8.20 -34.78 4.40
C ALA A 83 -9.36 -33.92 3.88
N LEU A 84 -9.12 -32.63 3.56
CA LEU A 84 -10.11 -31.78 2.88
C LEU A 84 -10.37 -32.23 1.43
N GLY A 85 -9.51 -33.05 0.83
CA GLY A 85 -9.65 -33.53 -0.54
C GLY A 85 -9.49 -32.42 -1.59
N ARG A 86 -8.74 -31.37 -1.27
CA ARG A 86 -8.53 -30.19 -2.12
C ARG A 86 -7.05 -30.01 -2.45
N PRO A 87 -6.72 -29.42 -3.62
CA PRO A 87 -5.36 -29.01 -3.91
C PRO A 87 -4.83 -28.07 -2.82
N TYR A 88 -3.64 -28.34 -2.30
CA TYR A 88 -3.00 -27.52 -1.28
C TYR A 88 -1.49 -27.42 -1.49
N GLY A 89 -0.89 -26.42 -0.83
CA GLY A 89 0.55 -26.19 -0.81
C GLY A 89 1.00 -25.72 0.57
N VAL A 90 2.26 -25.99 0.93
CA VAL A 90 2.87 -25.50 2.18
C VAL A 90 3.50 -24.15 1.91
N LEU A 91 3.08 -23.10 2.63
CA LEU A 91 3.64 -21.75 2.44
C LEU A 91 4.84 -21.50 3.33
N ASP A 92 4.76 -21.90 4.60
CA ASP A 92 5.84 -21.69 5.56
C ASP A 92 5.74 -22.67 6.72
N ALA A 93 6.61 -23.68 6.71
CA ALA A 93 6.69 -24.66 7.80
C ALA A 93 7.39 -24.09 9.05
N THR A 94 8.19 -23.03 8.89
CA THR A 94 9.03 -22.46 9.95
C THR A 94 8.32 -21.37 10.74
N ARG A 95 7.28 -20.77 10.17
CA ARG A 95 6.48 -19.71 10.82
C ARG A 95 6.08 -20.12 12.24
N LYS A 96 6.28 -19.24 13.21
CA LYS A 96 5.74 -19.43 14.56
C LYS A 96 4.63 -18.39 14.78
N PRO A 97 3.52 -18.75 15.43
CA PRO A 97 3.21 -20.03 16.09
C PRO A 97 2.45 -21.07 15.22
N TYR A 98 2.45 -20.97 13.89
CA TYR A 98 1.53 -21.74 13.03
C TYR A 98 2.22 -22.71 12.05
N HIS A 99 1.51 -23.75 11.62
CA HIS A 99 1.71 -24.38 10.32
C HIS A 99 0.86 -23.65 9.29
N VAL A 100 1.47 -23.18 8.19
CA VAL A 100 0.77 -22.35 7.19
C VAL A 100 0.68 -23.05 5.84
N PHE A 101 -0.55 -23.16 5.34
CA PHE A 101 -0.87 -23.78 4.06
C PHE A 101 -1.68 -22.82 3.20
N VAL A 102 -1.67 -23.08 1.89
CA VAL A 102 -2.62 -22.54 0.93
C VAL A 102 -3.51 -23.68 0.45
N VAL A 103 -4.82 -23.47 0.37
CA VAL A 103 -5.81 -24.48 -0.04
C VAL A 103 -6.73 -23.89 -1.10
N GLY A 104 -7.01 -24.63 -2.17
CA GLY A 104 -7.93 -24.21 -3.23
C GLY A 104 -9.36 -24.12 -2.71
N ALA A 105 -9.89 -22.89 -2.64
CA ALA A 105 -11.19 -22.64 -2.04
C ALA A 105 -11.74 -21.26 -2.43
N GLU A 106 -13.05 -21.21 -2.66
CA GLU A 106 -13.80 -19.96 -2.82
C GLU A 106 -14.23 -19.39 -1.46
N PRO A 107 -14.48 -18.08 -1.33
CA PRO A 107 -14.78 -17.43 -0.05
C PRO A 107 -15.95 -18.03 0.71
N LYS A 108 -16.97 -18.51 -0.01
CA LYS A 108 -18.15 -19.16 0.56
C LYS A 108 -17.85 -20.49 1.25
N GLU A 109 -16.67 -21.07 1.01
CA GLU A 109 -16.27 -22.38 1.53
C GLU A 109 -15.41 -22.27 2.81
N PHE A 110 -14.99 -21.05 3.18
CA PHE A 110 -13.99 -20.86 4.24
C PHE A 110 -14.48 -21.31 5.61
N ASP A 111 -15.72 -21.01 5.97
CA ASP A 111 -16.29 -21.43 7.26
C ASP A 111 -16.40 -22.96 7.35
N ALA A 112 -16.76 -23.61 6.24
CA ALA A 112 -16.83 -25.07 6.17
C ALA A 112 -15.45 -25.71 6.29
N ILE A 113 -14.43 -25.12 5.65
CA ILE A 113 -13.03 -25.57 5.78
C ILE A 113 -12.53 -25.36 7.21
N ALA A 114 -12.81 -24.21 7.83
CA ALA A 114 -12.44 -23.94 9.21
C ALA A 114 -13.05 -24.98 10.15
N ALA A 115 -14.37 -25.22 10.05
CA ALA A 115 -15.07 -26.21 10.87
C ALA A 115 -14.52 -27.63 10.67
N ALA A 116 -14.21 -28.02 9.43
CA ALA A 116 -13.63 -29.33 9.14
C ALA A 116 -12.24 -29.51 9.76
N LEU A 117 -11.39 -28.47 9.71
CA LEU A 117 -10.03 -28.50 10.25
C LEU A 117 -10.00 -28.41 11.78
N GLU A 118 -10.93 -27.66 12.39
CA GLU A 118 -11.08 -27.53 13.84
C GLU A 118 -11.64 -28.80 14.50
N SER A 119 -12.28 -29.68 13.73
CA SER A 119 -12.81 -30.94 14.23
C SER A 119 -11.74 -31.75 14.98
N GLY A 120 -12.02 -32.06 16.25
CA GLY A 120 -11.10 -32.80 17.12
C GLY A 120 -9.87 -32.02 17.56
N ILE A 121 -9.89 -30.68 17.52
CA ILE A 121 -8.89 -29.82 18.16
C ILE A 121 -9.49 -29.23 19.43
N GLU A 122 -8.85 -29.50 20.57
CA GLU A 122 -9.17 -28.83 21.83
C GLU A 122 -8.49 -27.45 21.89
N VAL A 123 -9.29 -26.42 22.19
CA VAL A 123 -8.83 -25.04 22.35
C VAL A 123 -9.12 -24.61 23.78
N GLU A 124 -8.09 -24.54 24.59
CA GLU A 124 -8.16 -24.12 26.00
C GLU A 124 -8.25 -22.60 26.12
N ASN A 125 -7.53 -21.87 25.26
CA ASN A 125 -7.45 -20.43 25.26
C ASN A 125 -7.56 -19.86 23.84
N ARG A 126 -8.74 -19.36 23.49
CA ARG A 126 -9.00 -18.72 22.18
C ARG A 126 -8.19 -17.44 21.93
N ALA A 127 -7.61 -16.83 22.97
CA ALA A 127 -6.74 -15.67 22.81
C ALA A 127 -5.30 -16.08 22.45
N ASP A 128 -4.93 -17.35 22.55
CA ASP A 128 -3.60 -17.83 22.18
C ASP A 128 -3.53 -18.12 20.67
N PRO A 129 -2.75 -17.36 19.89
CA PRO A 129 -2.59 -17.61 18.46
C PRO A 129 -2.00 -18.99 18.15
N GLY A 130 -1.33 -19.65 19.11
CA GLY A 130 -0.82 -21.00 18.92
C GLY A 130 -1.88 -22.11 18.97
N GLN A 131 -3.15 -21.80 19.28
CA GLN A 131 -4.23 -22.76 19.41
C GLN A 131 -5.31 -22.56 18.34
N GLY A 132 -5.93 -23.66 17.89
CA GLY A 132 -7.02 -23.66 16.92
C GLY A 132 -6.58 -23.57 15.46
N VAL A 133 -7.53 -23.19 14.61
CA VAL A 133 -7.35 -23.03 13.16
C VAL A 133 -7.88 -21.67 12.73
N MET A 134 -7.22 -21.06 11.76
CA MET A 134 -7.71 -19.84 11.13
C MET A 134 -7.64 -19.99 9.61
N VAL A 135 -8.74 -19.64 8.95
CA VAL A 135 -8.87 -19.69 7.50
C VAL A 135 -9.10 -18.26 7.01
N LEU A 136 -8.19 -17.74 6.21
CA LEU A 136 -8.20 -16.35 5.75
C LEU A 136 -8.23 -16.27 4.23
N PRO A 137 -8.91 -15.27 3.64
CA PRO A 137 -8.75 -14.98 2.22
C PRO A 137 -7.29 -14.63 1.91
N LYS A 138 -6.75 -15.17 0.82
CA LYS A 138 -5.53 -14.65 0.23
C LYS A 138 -5.86 -13.47 -0.68
N ILE A 139 -5.36 -12.29 -0.32
CA ILE A 139 -5.48 -11.08 -1.12
C ILE A 139 -4.09 -10.71 -1.64
N ALA A 140 -4.02 -10.29 -2.89
CA ALA A 140 -2.83 -9.73 -3.51
C ALA A 140 -3.13 -8.30 -3.97
N ALA A 141 -2.15 -7.42 -3.87
CA ALA A 141 -2.26 -6.05 -4.36
C ALA A 141 -1.09 -5.79 -5.31
N TYR A 142 -1.41 -5.43 -6.55
CA TYR A 142 -0.42 -5.16 -7.59
C TYR A 142 -0.43 -3.67 -7.91
N LEU A 143 0.76 -3.07 -8.01
CA LEU A 143 0.93 -1.70 -8.46
C LEU A 143 1.32 -1.70 -9.93
N VAL A 144 0.49 -1.08 -10.76
CA VAL A 144 0.61 -1.13 -12.22
C VAL A 144 0.60 0.30 -12.78
N ASP A 145 1.37 0.53 -13.85
CA ASP A 145 1.25 1.77 -14.61
C ASP A 145 -0.04 1.71 -15.46
N PRO A 146 -0.95 2.71 -15.37
CA PRO A 146 -2.16 2.75 -16.19
C PRO A 146 -1.90 2.51 -17.69
N ALA A 147 -0.78 2.99 -18.22
CA ALA A 147 -0.44 2.86 -19.64
C ALA A 147 0.04 1.45 -20.04
N ALA A 148 0.53 0.66 -19.07
CA ALA A 148 0.98 -0.71 -19.28
C ALA A 148 -0.07 -1.76 -18.94
N LEU A 149 -1.25 -1.33 -18.50
CA LEU A 149 -2.40 -2.18 -18.20
C LEU A 149 -3.25 -2.34 -19.46
N HIS A 150 -3.60 -3.58 -19.78
CA HIS A 150 -4.47 -3.91 -20.90
C HIS A 150 -5.54 -4.91 -20.46
N ILE A 151 -6.57 -5.06 -21.29
CA ILE A 151 -7.59 -6.09 -21.14
C ILE A 151 -7.51 -7.06 -22.32
N GLU A 152 -7.37 -8.36 -22.03
CA GLU A 152 -7.38 -9.44 -23.01
C GLU A 152 -8.53 -10.38 -22.64
N GLY A 153 -9.60 -10.41 -23.43
CA GLY A 153 -10.81 -11.17 -23.06
C GLY A 153 -11.46 -10.62 -21.78
N ASP A 154 -11.53 -11.45 -20.74
CA ASP A 154 -12.04 -11.12 -19.41
C ASP A 154 -10.92 -10.96 -18.36
N GLU A 155 -9.67 -10.84 -18.79
CA GLU A 155 -8.50 -10.73 -17.93
C GLU A 155 -7.81 -9.37 -18.06
N LEU A 156 -7.39 -8.83 -16.91
CA LEU A 156 -6.42 -7.75 -16.85
C LEU A 156 -5.02 -8.33 -17.05
N VAL A 157 -4.27 -7.73 -17.98
CA VAL A 157 -2.92 -8.14 -18.33
C VAL A 157 -1.96 -6.98 -18.10
N PHE A 158 -0.91 -7.22 -17.31
CA PHE A 158 0.07 -6.20 -16.98
C PHE A 158 1.45 -6.78 -16.64
N PRO A 159 2.55 -6.02 -16.81
CA PRO A 159 3.87 -6.45 -16.36
C PRO A 159 3.90 -6.67 -14.84
N TYR A 160 4.40 -7.84 -14.41
CA TYR A 160 4.55 -8.12 -12.98
C TYR A 160 5.69 -7.30 -12.37
N GLY A 161 6.83 -7.19 -13.06
CA GLY A 161 7.92 -6.27 -12.70
C GLY A 161 8.39 -6.40 -11.24
N GLU A 162 8.36 -5.28 -10.50
CA GLU A 162 8.82 -5.19 -9.11
C GLU A 162 7.74 -5.54 -8.07
N ASN A 163 6.59 -6.07 -8.48
CA ASN A 163 5.56 -6.50 -7.55
C ASN A 163 6.09 -7.60 -6.62
N LYS A 164 5.76 -7.48 -5.33
CA LYS A 164 6.15 -8.45 -4.28
C LYS A 164 4.99 -9.31 -3.80
N ALA A 165 3.77 -9.00 -4.23
CA ALA A 165 2.58 -9.75 -3.87
C ALA A 165 2.54 -11.06 -4.67
N SER A 166 2.11 -12.15 -4.03
CA SER A 166 1.99 -13.46 -4.68
C SER A 166 1.29 -13.35 -6.04
N PRO A 167 1.86 -13.91 -7.13
CA PRO A 167 1.24 -13.87 -8.45
C PRO A 167 0.01 -14.80 -8.56
N GLY A 168 -0.28 -15.64 -7.56
CA GLY A 168 -1.36 -16.62 -7.63
C GLY A 168 -0.83 -18.04 -7.50
N PHE A 169 -1.75 -19.01 -7.59
CA PHE A 169 -1.41 -20.42 -7.48
C PHE A 169 -2.04 -21.20 -8.62
N VAL A 170 -1.29 -22.14 -9.16
CA VAL A 170 -1.74 -23.12 -10.15
C VAL A 170 -1.65 -24.52 -9.56
N GLU A 171 -2.52 -25.40 -10.04
CA GLU A 171 -2.47 -26.80 -9.64
C GLU A 171 -1.48 -27.57 -10.51
N THR A 172 -0.52 -28.23 -9.86
CA THR A 172 0.47 -29.12 -10.48
C THR A 172 0.53 -30.39 -9.64
N ASP A 173 0.31 -31.55 -10.26
CA ASP A 173 0.33 -32.86 -9.59
C ASP A 173 -0.53 -32.94 -8.32
N GLY A 174 -1.73 -32.32 -8.35
CA GLY A 174 -2.66 -32.29 -7.22
C GLY A 174 -2.26 -31.37 -6.07
N ARG A 175 -1.21 -30.54 -6.26
CA ARG A 175 -0.75 -29.55 -5.29
C ARG A 175 -0.84 -28.15 -5.85
N LEU A 176 -1.00 -27.17 -4.96
CA LEU A 176 -0.91 -25.77 -5.31
C LEU A 176 0.54 -25.31 -5.27
N VAL A 177 1.02 -24.81 -6.40
CA VAL A 177 2.33 -24.18 -6.55
C VAL A 177 2.12 -22.72 -6.94
N GLU A 178 2.96 -21.83 -6.41
CA GLU A 178 2.89 -20.42 -6.77
C GLU A 178 3.17 -20.25 -8.26
N GLN A 179 2.30 -19.53 -8.95
CA GLN A 179 2.43 -19.37 -10.40
C GLN A 179 3.66 -18.54 -10.74
N VAL A 180 4.23 -18.78 -11.91
CA VAL A 180 5.28 -17.91 -12.46
C VAL A 180 4.65 -17.05 -13.56
N PRO A 181 4.74 -15.71 -13.50
CA PRO A 181 4.27 -14.84 -14.57
C PRO A 181 4.87 -15.22 -15.93
N GLU A 182 4.03 -15.55 -16.91
CA GLU A 182 4.46 -15.87 -18.27
C GLU A 182 4.96 -14.61 -18.99
N ASP A 183 6.15 -14.68 -19.60
CA ASP A 183 6.81 -13.55 -20.25
C ASP A 183 6.91 -12.28 -19.37
N GLY A 184 6.98 -12.48 -18.05
CA GLY A 184 7.03 -11.41 -17.06
C GLY A 184 5.71 -10.65 -16.89
N ARG A 185 4.60 -11.15 -17.46
CA ARG A 185 3.26 -10.57 -17.35
C ARG A 185 2.36 -11.39 -16.44
N LEU A 186 1.54 -10.69 -15.68
CA LEU A 186 0.51 -11.28 -14.86
C LEU A 186 -0.84 -11.14 -15.56
N ARG A 187 -1.61 -12.22 -15.55
CA ARG A 187 -3.01 -12.26 -16.00
C ARG A 187 -3.92 -12.45 -14.79
N VAL A 188 -4.93 -11.58 -14.68
CA VAL A 188 -5.87 -11.59 -13.58
C VAL A 188 -7.30 -11.49 -14.12
N PRO A 189 -8.16 -12.50 -13.90
CA PRO A 189 -9.56 -12.40 -14.25
C PRO A 189 -10.24 -11.20 -13.58
N VAL A 190 -10.96 -10.38 -14.35
CA VAL A 190 -11.64 -9.17 -13.84
C VAL A 190 -12.60 -9.50 -12.70
N VAL A 191 -13.26 -10.67 -12.76
CA VAL A 191 -14.17 -11.15 -11.70
C VAL A 191 -13.50 -11.33 -10.33
N ARG A 192 -12.17 -11.49 -10.30
CA ARG A 192 -11.37 -11.63 -9.07
C ARG A 192 -10.88 -10.30 -8.51
N VAL A 193 -11.02 -9.21 -9.27
CA VAL A 193 -10.64 -7.87 -8.83
C VAL A 193 -11.67 -7.39 -7.80
N GLN A 194 -11.19 -7.04 -6.61
CA GLN A 194 -12.02 -6.56 -5.50
C GLN A 194 -12.13 -5.05 -5.48
N ALA A 195 -11.02 -4.38 -5.78
CA ALA A 195 -10.91 -2.94 -5.75
C ALA A 195 -9.79 -2.49 -6.68
N VAL A 196 -9.95 -1.30 -7.22
CA VAL A 196 -8.94 -0.60 -8.00
C VAL A 196 -8.76 0.76 -7.35
N ARG A 197 -7.52 1.16 -7.12
CA ARG A 197 -7.21 2.48 -6.57
C ARG A 197 -6.22 3.19 -7.46
N LEU A 198 -6.52 4.44 -7.82
CA LEU A 198 -5.55 5.33 -8.45
C LEU A 198 -4.70 5.97 -7.35
N GLU A 199 -3.38 5.86 -7.48
CA GLU A 199 -2.38 6.39 -6.57
C GLU A 199 -1.58 7.46 -7.29
N ARG A 200 -1.78 8.69 -6.85
CA ARG A 200 -1.12 9.88 -7.39
C ARG A 200 -0.05 10.36 -6.42
N PRO A 201 1.21 10.55 -6.87
CA PRO A 201 2.23 11.22 -6.08
C PRO A 201 1.74 12.59 -5.59
N ILE A 202 2.07 12.94 -4.35
CA ILE A 202 1.75 14.26 -3.82
C ILE A 202 2.81 15.24 -4.34
N VAL A 203 2.40 16.13 -5.24
CA VAL A 203 3.21 17.26 -5.70
C VAL A 203 2.80 18.49 -4.91
N LEU A 204 3.76 19.20 -4.34
CA LEU A 204 3.50 20.48 -3.67
C LEU A 204 3.50 21.59 -4.71
N ASP A 205 2.43 22.38 -4.69
CA ASP A 205 2.38 23.60 -5.48
C ASP A 205 3.51 24.55 -5.01
N PRO A 206 4.46 24.92 -5.88
CA PRO A 206 5.55 25.84 -5.52
C PRO A 206 5.04 27.25 -5.16
N GLU A 207 3.84 27.63 -5.60
CA GLU A 207 3.16 28.88 -5.22
C GLU A 207 2.15 28.67 -4.07
N GLY A 208 1.93 27.42 -3.65
CA GLY A 208 1.05 27.06 -2.55
C GLY A 208 1.65 27.42 -1.18
N TYR A 209 0.76 27.65 -0.20
CA TYR A 209 1.16 27.85 1.18
C TYR A 209 0.75 26.64 2.03
N VAL A 210 1.66 26.17 2.88
CA VAL A 210 1.39 25.09 3.85
C VAL A 210 0.81 25.71 5.11
N LEU A 211 -0.42 25.32 5.47
CA LEU A 211 -1.01 25.68 6.77
C LEU A 211 -0.51 24.71 7.84
N LEU A 212 0.51 25.12 8.60
CA LEU A 212 0.99 24.37 9.75
C LEU A 212 -0.03 24.45 10.89
N HIS A 213 -0.76 23.36 11.12
CA HIS A 213 -1.72 23.28 12.22
C HIS A 213 -0.98 23.24 13.56
N GLY A 214 -1.16 24.27 14.40
CA GLY A 214 -0.55 24.39 15.72
C GLY A 214 0.32 25.63 15.90
N GLU A 215 0.82 26.23 14.82
CA GLU A 215 1.49 27.53 14.86
C GLU A 215 0.44 28.65 14.82
N ARG A 216 0.04 29.13 16.01
CA ARG A 216 -0.82 30.31 16.11
C ARG A 216 -0.04 31.55 15.67
N PRO A 217 -0.64 32.55 14.99
CA PRO A 217 0.04 33.80 14.66
C PRO A 217 0.72 34.49 15.86
N SER A 218 0.25 34.20 17.08
CA SER A 218 0.87 34.66 18.33
C SER A 218 2.28 34.10 18.59
N SER A 219 2.64 32.91 18.09
CA SER A 219 3.99 32.32 18.26
C SER A 219 5.07 33.03 17.43
N LEU A 220 4.66 33.68 16.34
CA LEU A 220 5.54 34.45 15.47
C LEU A 220 5.81 35.88 15.99
N ARG A 221 5.03 36.36 16.97
CA ARG A 221 5.20 37.72 17.53
C ARG A 221 6.55 37.92 18.20
N MET A 222 7.03 36.91 18.93
CA MET A 222 8.33 37.00 19.61
C MET A 222 9.48 37.09 18.62
N HIS A 223 9.38 36.36 17.50
CA HIS A 223 10.33 36.43 16.39
C HIS A 223 10.30 37.81 15.72
N GLY A 224 9.10 38.38 15.48
CA GLY A 224 8.95 39.72 14.94
C GLY A 224 9.56 40.82 15.84
N ILE A 225 9.34 40.72 17.16
CA ILE A 225 9.95 41.64 18.14
C ILE A 225 11.47 41.51 18.12
N LEU A 226 12.00 40.29 18.15
CA LEU A 226 13.43 40.05 18.10
C LEU A 226 14.05 40.64 16.83
N TRP A 227 13.37 40.48 15.68
CA TRP A 227 13.79 41.04 14.40
C TRP A 227 13.85 42.56 14.44
N LEU A 228 12.85 43.23 15.03
CA LEU A 228 12.84 44.68 15.22
C LEU A 228 13.97 45.16 16.14
N VAL A 229 14.26 44.42 17.22
CA VAL A 229 15.38 44.74 18.12
C VAL A 229 16.72 44.63 17.39
N VAL A 230 16.93 43.55 16.64
CA VAL A 230 18.14 43.37 15.84
C VAL A 230 18.26 44.48 14.79
N PHE A 231 17.18 44.78 14.08
CA PHE A 231 17.16 45.85 13.07
C PHE A 231 17.47 47.22 13.68
N GLY A 232 16.94 47.51 14.88
CA GLY A 232 17.25 48.72 15.64
C GLY A 232 18.74 48.80 16.01
N LEU A 233 19.31 47.72 16.55
CA LEU A 233 20.73 47.64 16.88
C LEU A 233 21.64 47.84 15.67
N VAL A 234 21.31 47.21 14.54
CA VAL A 234 22.03 47.38 13.28
C VAL A 234 21.95 48.84 12.83
N SER A 235 20.76 49.43 12.84
CA SER A 235 20.54 50.83 12.43
C SER A 235 21.34 51.82 13.28
N VAL A 236 21.37 51.63 14.60
CA VAL A 236 22.15 52.46 15.54
C VAL A 236 23.65 52.32 15.27
N ASN A 237 24.14 51.10 15.05
CA ASN A 237 25.55 50.88 14.72
C ASN A 237 25.92 51.51 13.38
N THR A 238 25.09 51.36 12.34
CA THR A 238 25.30 52.00 11.03
C THR A 238 25.29 53.53 11.16
N ALA A 239 24.34 54.11 11.90
CA ALA A 239 24.29 55.55 12.15
C ALA A 239 25.53 56.06 12.90
N SER A 240 25.96 55.32 13.93
CA SER A 240 27.16 55.63 14.72
C SER A 240 28.43 55.58 13.88
N PHE A 241 28.56 54.56 13.01
CA PHE A 241 29.63 54.44 12.05
C PHE A 241 29.65 55.61 11.06
N VAL A 242 28.50 55.98 10.50
CA VAL A 242 28.37 57.11 9.57
C VAL A 242 28.74 58.44 10.26
N LEU A 243 28.29 58.65 11.49
CA LEU A 243 28.61 59.87 12.25
C LEU A 243 30.10 59.95 12.60
N TRP A 244 30.71 58.86 13.06
CA TRP A 244 32.14 58.78 13.30
C TRP A 244 32.95 59.06 12.03
N TRP A 245 32.56 58.44 10.91
CA TRP A 245 33.20 58.64 9.62
C TRP A 245 33.14 60.10 9.15
N ARG A 246 31.98 60.76 9.32
CA ARG A 246 31.80 62.19 9.02
C ARG A 246 32.67 63.07 9.89
N ARG A 247 32.74 62.82 11.20
CA ARG A 247 33.63 63.56 12.13
C ARG A 247 35.10 63.39 11.76
N ARG A 248 35.51 62.19 11.35
CA ARG A 248 36.89 61.90 10.93
C ARG A 248 37.29 62.63 9.64
N ARG A 249 36.34 62.85 8.72
CA ARG A 249 36.57 63.69 7.52
C ARG A 249 36.67 65.18 7.85
N ALA A 250 35.93 65.66 8.84
CA ALA A 250 35.96 67.07 9.24
C ALA A 250 37.19 67.46 10.09
N ALA A 251 37.89 66.46 10.66
CA ALA A 251 39.13 66.64 11.42
C ALA A 251 40.41 66.45 10.57
N ARG A 252 40.26 66.28 9.25
CA ARG A 252 41.33 66.36 8.25
C ARG A 252 41.14 67.65 7.46
#